data_AF-A0A924AXJ5-F1
#
_entry.id   AF-A0A924AXJ5-F1
#
_cell.length_a   1.000
_cell.length_b   1.000
_cell.length_c   1.000
_cell.angle_alpha   90.00
_cell.angle_beta   90.00
_cell.angle_gamma   90.00
#
_symmetry.space_group_name_H-M   'P 1'
#
loop_
_entity.id
_entity.type
_entity.pdbx_description
1 polymer ?
#
loop_
_entity_poly.entity_id
_entity_poly.type
_entity_poly.pdbx_seq_one_letter_code
_entity_poly.pdbx_strand_id
1 'polypeptide(L)'
;MTSSIAITARFDRGLSWSLHGAGQLACRSHALVADDGGIWLIDPIDGAGLDAALDELGGSVGGVVVLLDRHLRDAPAVAGRHGVPLLVPPGRWRAGHAPPRGSVPLSPRVDGCPFTFLPLVERDGAWLEQALWWEEQEMLVVAEAIGTTEYCRVPRDAPFGMHPVLRFGARCRALSELPHEPRLLLVGHGEPVRAVDIPALGDGIRSVAREARSGIPRMLMRVPGWIVGGIQARRAGRHLSC
;
A
#
# COMPACT_ATOMS: atom_id res chain seq x y z
N MET A 1 20.76 15.43 -7.41
CA MET A 1 20.46 14.50 -8.52
C MET A 1 19.09 13.93 -8.25
N THR A 2 18.11 14.15 -9.11
CA THR A 2 16.77 13.55 -8.97
C THR A 2 16.89 12.06 -9.26
N SER A 3 16.40 11.20 -8.36
CA SER A 3 16.35 9.76 -8.59
C SER A 3 15.46 9.45 -9.79
N SER A 4 15.87 8.52 -10.65
CA SER A 4 15.03 8.06 -11.77
C SER A 4 14.05 6.99 -11.31
N ILE A 5 12.90 6.90 -11.97
CA ILE A 5 12.00 5.77 -11.76
C ILE A 5 12.55 4.51 -12.45
N ALA A 6 12.06 3.35 -12.02
CA ALA A 6 12.25 2.06 -12.65
C ALA A 6 10.88 1.38 -12.73
N ILE A 7 10.44 1.04 -13.94
CA ILE A 7 9.21 0.25 -14.13
C ILE A 7 9.48 -1.17 -13.65
N THR A 8 8.69 -1.62 -12.68
CA THR A 8 8.86 -2.94 -12.05
C THR A 8 7.85 -3.96 -12.57
N ALA A 9 6.70 -3.50 -13.05
CA ALA A 9 5.71 -4.35 -13.68
C ALA A 9 4.90 -3.58 -14.73
N ARG A 10 4.46 -4.30 -15.78
CA ARG A 10 3.44 -3.86 -16.73
C ARG A 10 2.31 -4.88 -16.74
N PHE A 11 1.08 -4.40 -16.88
CA PHE A 11 -0.13 -5.21 -16.96
C PHE A 11 -1.14 -4.54 -17.89
N ASP A 12 -2.22 -5.24 -18.23
CA ASP A 12 -3.17 -4.82 -19.27
C ASP A 12 -3.63 -3.36 -19.13
N ARG A 13 -3.98 -2.96 -17.89
CA ARG A 13 -4.47 -1.60 -17.58
C ARG A 13 -3.47 -0.73 -16.83
N GLY A 14 -2.18 -0.88 -17.08
CA GLY A 14 -1.17 0.07 -16.62
C GLY A 14 0.15 -0.53 -16.18
N LEU A 15 0.77 0.13 -15.20
CA LEU A 15 2.12 -0.20 -14.77
C LEU A 15 2.35 0.07 -13.28
N SER A 16 3.43 -0.49 -12.75
CA SER A 16 3.96 -0.18 -11.42
C SER A 16 5.40 0.25 -11.51
N TRP A 17 5.81 1.15 -10.63
CA TRP A 17 7.19 1.63 -10.57
C TRP A 17 7.67 1.83 -9.13
N SER A 18 8.99 1.92 -9.00
CA SER A 18 9.70 2.38 -7.82
C SER A 18 10.87 3.29 -8.24
N LEU A 19 11.58 3.88 -7.29
CA LEU A 19 12.84 4.54 -7.60
C LEU A 19 13.93 3.52 -7.92
N HIS A 20 14.83 3.86 -8.85
CA HIS A 20 15.97 3.04 -9.20
C HIS A 20 16.86 2.82 -7.96
N GLY A 21 17.31 1.58 -7.75
CA GLY A 21 18.18 1.22 -6.61
C GLY A 21 17.48 1.15 -5.24
N ALA A 22 16.16 1.30 -5.15
CA ALA A 22 15.44 1.31 -3.87
C ALA A 22 15.42 -0.05 -3.12
N GLY A 23 15.86 -1.13 -3.76
CA GLY A 23 15.99 -2.45 -3.15
C GLY A 23 14.66 -3.16 -2.87
N GLN A 24 14.69 -4.24 -2.07
CA GLN A 24 13.51 -5.09 -1.83
C GLN A 24 12.43 -4.45 -0.94
N LEU A 25 12.74 -3.38 -0.21
CA LEU A 25 11.80 -2.63 0.63
C LEU A 25 11.29 -1.37 -0.08
N ALA A 26 11.53 -1.26 -1.39
CA ALA A 26 11.14 -0.12 -2.17
C ALA A 26 9.65 0.17 -2.03
N CYS A 27 9.34 1.44 -1.79
CA CYS A 27 8.00 1.95 -1.99
C CYS A 27 7.62 1.77 -3.47
N ARG A 28 6.40 1.30 -3.68
CA ARG A 28 5.82 1.09 -5.00
C ARG A 28 4.67 2.05 -5.23
N SER A 29 4.51 2.44 -6.48
CA SER A 29 3.44 3.26 -7.00
C SER A 29 2.84 2.59 -8.23
N HIS A 30 1.60 2.96 -8.56
CA HIS A 30 0.86 2.34 -9.65
C HIS A 30 0.22 3.41 -10.53
N ALA A 31 0.17 3.15 -11.84
CA ALA A 31 -0.60 3.94 -12.80
C ALA A 31 -1.65 3.00 -13.39
N LEU A 32 -2.91 3.41 -13.31
CA LEU A 32 -4.07 2.66 -13.79
C LEU A 32 -4.74 3.42 -14.93
N VAL A 33 -4.97 2.75 -16.06
CA VAL A 33 -5.51 3.38 -17.28
C VAL A 33 -6.98 3.00 -17.45
N ALA A 34 -7.87 3.91 -17.11
CA ALA A 34 -9.32 3.75 -17.25
C ALA A 34 -9.76 3.67 -18.72
N ASP A 35 -10.97 3.16 -18.98
CA ASP A 35 -11.49 2.95 -20.34
C ASP A 35 -11.69 4.25 -21.13
N ASP A 36 -11.85 5.38 -20.45
CA ASP A 36 -11.92 6.72 -21.05
C ASP A 36 -10.54 7.32 -21.38
N GLY A 37 -9.45 6.58 -21.15
CA GLY A 37 -8.08 7.05 -21.32
C GLY A 37 -7.53 7.84 -20.12
N GLY A 38 -8.30 7.97 -19.04
CA GLY A 38 -7.85 8.60 -17.81
C GLY A 38 -6.79 7.77 -17.08
N ILE A 39 -5.63 8.37 -16.80
CA ILE A 39 -4.57 7.75 -16.01
C ILE A 39 -4.71 8.16 -14.54
N TRP A 40 -4.86 7.17 -13.67
CA TRP A 40 -4.95 7.36 -12.23
C TRP A 40 -3.68 6.90 -11.54
N LEU A 41 -3.02 7.80 -10.82
CA LEU A 41 -1.76 7.51 -10.12
C LEU A 41 -2.06 7.19 -8.66
N ILE A 42 -1.56 6.05 -8.18
CA ILE A 42 -1.80 5.56 -6.83
C ILE A 42 -0.51 5.60 -6.02
N ASP A 43 -0.54 6.32 -4.89
CA ASP A 43 0.58 6.57 -3.99
C ASP A 43 1.89 6.96 -4.73
N PRO A 44 1.87 7.92 -5.68
CA PRO A 44 2.98 8.17 -6.58
C PRO A 44 4.24 8.64 -5.86
N ILE A 45 5.37 8.14 -6.34
CA ILE A 45 6.71 8.64 -6.05
C ILE A 45 7.21 9.29 -7.33
N ASP A 46 7.63 10.54 -7.22
CA ASP A 46 8.11 11.30 -8.37
C ASP A 46 9.59 11.00 -8.64
N GLY A 47 9.97 11.07 -9.90
CA GLY A 47 11.33 10.75 -10.31
C GLY A 47 11.54 10.99 -11.80
N ALA A 48 12.80 11.11 -12.19
CA ALA A 48 13.15 11.28 -13.59
C ALA A 48 12.62 10.10 -14.43
N GLY A 49 11.93 10.43 -15.52
CA GLY A 49 11.31 9.44 -16.42
C GLY A 49 9.84 9.14 -16.12
N LEU A 50 9.24 9.66 -15.04
CA LEU A 50 7.83 9.44 -14.74
C LEU A 50 6.93 9.96 -15.85
N ASP A 51 7.05 11.25 -16.22
CA ASP A 51 6.17 11.85 -17.22
C ASP A 51 6.26 11.13 -18.58
N ALA A 52 7.47 10.78 -19.03
CA ALA A 52 7.67 10.01 -20.25
C ALA A 52 6.99 8.61 -20.19
N ALA A 53 7.04 7.94 -19.04
CA ALA A 53 6.36 6.66 -18.86
C ALA A 53 4.82 6.80 -18.83
N LEU A 54 4.29 7.94 -18.36
CA LEU A 54 2.86 8.23 -18.43
C LEU A 54 2.41 8.57 -19.86
N ASP A 55 3.21 9.32 -20.61
CA ASP A 55 2.95 9.62 -22.02
C ASP A 55 2.88 8.34 -22.88
N GLU A 56 3.73 7.35 -22.59
CA GLU A 56 3.69 6.02 -23.24
C GLU A 56 2.37 5.26 -23.03
N LEU A 57 1.61 5.56 -21.97
CA LEU A 57 0.31 4.93 -21.73
C LEU A 57 -0.79 5.51 -22.64
N GLY A 58 -0.52 6.61 -23.36
CA GLY A 58 -1.41 7.16 -24.38
C GLY A 58 -2.65 7.87 -23.83
N GLY A 59 -2.66 8.20 -22.54
CA GLY A 59 -3.76 8.87 -21.84
C GLY A 59 -3.35 10.18 -21.18
N SER A 60 -4.28 10.80 -20.46
CA SER A 60 -4.00 11.97 -19.63
C SER A 60 -4.21 11.63 -18.16
N VAL A 61 -3.37 12.17 -17.27
CA VAL A 61 -3.59 12.02 -15.83
C VAL A 61 -4.95 12.62 -15.48
N GLY A 62 -5.84 11.81 -14.89
CA GLY A 62 -7.19 12.21 -14.47
C GLY A 62 -7.29 12.47 -12.96
N GLY A 63 -6.37 11.90 -12.19
CA GLY A 63 -6.34 12.08 -10.74
C GLY A 63 -5.17 11.38 -10.07
N VAL A 64 -4.86 11.84 -8.86
CA VAL A 64 -3.87 11.21 -7.98
C VAL A 64 -4.58 10.73 -6.72
N VAL A 65 -4.37 9.47 -6.34
CA VAL A 65 -4.97 8.84 -5.18
C VAL A 65 -3.88 8.49 -4.18
N VAL A 66 -4.08 8.89 -2.93
CA VAL A 66 -3.32 8.40 -1.78
C VAL A 66 -4.21 7.40 -1.05
N LEU A 67 -3.66 6.23 -0.72
CA LEU A 67 -4.39 5.16 -0.03
C LEU A 67 -4.04 5.05 1.46
N LEU A 68 -2.86 5.53 1.86
CA LEU A 68 -2.40 5.52 3.25
C LEU A 68 -1.91 6.89 3.67
N ASP A 69 -2.21 7.31 4.90
CA ASP A 69 -1.79 8.60 5.44
C ASP A 69 -0.27 8.86 5.39
N ARG A 70 0.54 7.81 5.48
CA ARG A 70 2.01 7.88 5.36
C ARG A 70 2.51 7.93 3.92
N HIS A 71 1.63 7.76 2.93
CA HIS A 71 1.96 7.68 1.51
C HIS A 71 1.73 8.99 0.75
N LEU A 72 1.49 10.12 1.45
CA LEU A 72 1.35 11.42 0.79
C LEU A 72 2.53 11.72 -0.17
N ARG A 73 3.76 11.34 0.22
CA ARG A 73 4.96 11.30 -0.65
C ARG A 73 5.02 12.53 -1.58
N ASP A 74 5.12 12.29 -2.88
CA ASP A 74 5.17 13.31 -3.92
C ASP A 74 3.79 13.58 -4.55
N ALA A 75 2.73 12.95 -4.03
CA ALA A 75 1.38 13.04 -4.58
C ALA A 75 0.87 14.49 -4.74
N PRO A 76 1.08 15.42 -3.79
CA PRO A 76 0.74 16.83 -4.00
C PRO A 76 1.48 17.49 -5.16
N ALA A 77 2.78 17.21 -5.31
CA ALA A 77 3.59 17.80 -6.37
C ALA A 77 3.18 17.25 -7.74
N VAL A 78 2.95 15.94 -7.85
CA VAL A 78 2.49 15.28 -9.07
C VAL A 78 1.08 15.76 -9.44
N ALA A 79 0.15 15.82 -8.48
CA ALA A 79 -1.20 16.33 -8.74
C ALA A 79 -1.17 17.78 -9.23
N GLY A 80 -0.35 18.62 -8.60
CA GLY A 80 -0.15 20.01 -9.00
C GLY A 80 0.48 20.15 -10.40
N ARG A 81 1.46 19.31 -10.74
CA ARG A 81 2.11 19.29 -12.07
C ARG A 81 1.12 18.99 -13.19
N HIS A 82 0.18 18.08 -12.96
CA HIS A 82 -0.83 17.71 -13.96
C HIS A 82 -2.14 18.51 -13.84
N GLY A 83 -2.31 19.34 -12.82
CA GLY A 83 -3.52 20.14 -12.61
C GLY A 83 -4.76 19.30 -12.27
N VAL A 84 -4.57 18.16 -11.59
CA VAL A 84 -5.63 17.16 -11.33
C VAL A 84 -6.00 17.09 -9.85
N PRO A 85 -7.17 16.51 -9.52
CA PRO A 85 -7.55 16.29 -8.13
C PRO A 85 -6.58 15.35 -7.39
N LEU A 86 -6.30 15.69 -6.13
CA LEU A 86 -5.62 14.83 -5.16
C LEU A 86 -6.66 14.22 -4.20
N LEU A 87 -6.89 12.92 -4.33
CA LEU A 87 -7.84 12.15 -3.54
C LEU A 87 -7.11 11.46 -2.38
N VAL A 88 -7.62 11.59 -1.15
CA VAL A 88 -6.86 11.20 0.05
C VAL A 88 -7.74 10.55 1.13
N PRO A 89 -7.24 9.67 2.02
CA PRO A 89 -8.08 9.00 3.00
C PRO A 89 -8.85 9.98 3.91
N PRO A 90 -10.15 9.72 4.18
CA PRO A 90 -10.95 10.53 5.09
C PRO A 90 -10.55 10.21 6.53
N GLY A 91 -10.55 11.21 7.41
CA GLY A 91 -10.34 11.00 8.85
C GLY A 91 -9.05 11.62 9.37
N ARG A 92 -8.57 11.11 10.50
CA ARG A 92 -7.42 11.71 11.20
C ARG A 92 -6.10 11.12 10.72
N TRP A 93 -5.32 11.97 10.07
CA TRP A 93 -3.98 11.65 9.60
C TRP A 93 -2.96 11.62 10.73
N ARG A 94 -1.91 10.81 10.55
CA ARG A 94 -0.71 10.90 11.37
C ARG A 94 -0.17 12.32 11.41
N ALA A 95 0.26 12.74 12.60
CA ALA A 95 0.89 14.04 12.80
C ALA A 95 2.05 14.26 11.80
N GLY A 96 2.08 15.45 11.18
CA GLY A 96 3.07 15.82 10.17
C GLY A 96 2.84 15.23 8.77
N HIS A 97 1.76 14.49 8.54
CA HIS A 97 1.44 13.88 7.23
C HIS A 97 0.15 14.42 6.62
N ALA A 98 -0.46 15.43 7.24
CA ALA A 98 -1.73 15.97 6.77
C ALA A 98 -1.66 16.44 5.30
N PRO A 99 -2.67 16.12 4.48
CA PRO A 99 -2.69 16.50 3.08
C PRO A 99 -2.88 18.02 2.94
N PRO A 100 -2.49 18.61 1.80
CA PRO A 100 -2.72 20.03 1.56
C PRO A 100 -4.22 20.36 1.58
N ARG A 101 -4.54 21.61 1.94
CA ARG A 101 -5.92 22.11 1.86
C ARG A 101 -6.43 21.99 0.43
N GLY A 102 -7.70 21.62 0.28
CA GLY A 102 -8.33 21.42 -1.03
C GLY A 102 -8.19 19.99 -1.60
N SER A 103 -7.45 19.10 -0.91
CA SER A 103 -7.49 17.67 -1.24
C SER A 103 -8.91 17.11 -1.08
N VAL A 104 -9.30 16.21 -1.98
CA VAL A 104 -10.63 15.59 -2.00
C VAL A 104 -10.61 14.36 -1.09
N PRO A 105 -11.45 14.29 -0.03
CA PRO A 105 -11.51 13.10 0.79
C PRO A 105 -12.09 11.92 -0.02
N LEU A 106 -11.50 10.74 0.12
CA LEU A 106 -12.06 9.52 -0.43
C LEU A 106 -13.40 9.22 0.27
N SER A 107 -14.36 8.81 -0.55
CA SER A 107 -15.62 8.18 -0.17
C SER A 107 -15.72 6.83 -0.90
N PRO A 108 -16.68 5.94 -0.57
CA PRO A 108 -16.81 4.66 -1.25
C PRO A 108 -16.86 4.78 -2.79
N ARG A 109 -17.40 5.88 -3.31
CA ARG A 109 -17.33 6.31 -4.71
C ARG A 109 -16.98 7.79 -4.76
N VAL A 110 -16.19 8.21 -5.75
CA VAL A 110 -15.87 9.62 -6.03
C VAL A 110 -16.26 9.89 -7.48
N ASP A 111 -16.93 11.02 -7.73
CA ASP A 111 -17.42 11.36 -9.07
C ASP A 111 -16.27 11.46 -10.08
N GLY A 112 -16.45 10.85 -11.25
CA GLY A 112 -15.43 10.75 -12.30
C GLY A 112 -14.30 9.75 -11.99
N CYS A 113 -14.25 9.14 -10.80
CA CYS A 113 -13.30 8.09 -10.46
C CYS A 113 -13.93 6.70 -10.70
N PRO A 114 -13.27 5.80 -11.46
CA PRO A 114 -13.84 4.49 -11.77
C PRO A 114 -13.81 3.52 -10.58
N PHE A 115 -13.05 3.84 -9.53
CA PHE A 115 -12.79 2.90 -8.44
C PHE A 115 -13.79 3.00 -7.30
N THR A 116 -13.87 1.90 -6.54
CA THR A 116 -14.53 1.85 -5.25
C THR A 116 -13.46 1.85 -4.15
N PHE A 117 -13.66 2.64 -3.10
CA PHE A 117 -12.72 2.71 -1.99
C PHE A 117 -13.27 2.01 -0.75
N LEU A 118 -12.42 1.20 -0.12
CA LEU A 118 -12.79 0.34 1.00
C LEU A 118 -11.98 0.71 2.24
N PRO A 119 -12.61 1.10 3.36
CA PRO A 119 -11.89 1.35 4.61
C PRO A 119 -11.21 0.08 5.11
N LEU A 120 -9.87 0.09 5.18
CA LEU A 120 -9.11 -1.06 5.67
C LEU A 120 -8.82 -0.94 7.16
N VAL A 121 -8.19 0.17 7.55
CA VAL A 121 -7.73 0.39 8.92
C VAL A 121 -7.85 1.87 9.25
N GLU A 122 -8.52 2.18 10.35
CA GLU A 122 -8.51 3.49 10.97
C GLU A 122 -8.19 3.33 12.45
N ARG A 123 -7.07 3.91 12.86
CA ARG A 123 -6.59 3.99 14.24
C ARG A 123 -6.16 5.42 14.47
N ASP A 124 -6.96 6.17 15.21
CA ASP A 124 -6.84 7.61 15.50
C ASP A 124 -5.42 8.22 15.35
N GLY A 125 -5.05 8.64 14.14
CA GLY A 125 -3.73 9.20 13.77
C GLY A 125 -2.50 8.28 13.91
N ALA A 126 -2.70 6.98 14.18
CA ALA A 126 -1.68 5.95 14.17
C ALA A 126 -1.65 5.16 12.85
N TRP A 127 -2.79 4.99 12.19
CA TRP A 127 -2.91 4.33 10.89
C TRP A 127 -4.23 4.72 10.22
N LEU A 128 -4.18 5.19 8.97
CA LEU A 128 -5.36 5.47 8.19
C LEU A 128 -5.16 4.99 6.75
N GLU A 129 -5.78 3.86 6.42
CA GLU A 129 -5.62 3.17 5.13
C GLU A 129 -6.96 2.80 4.51
N GLN A 130 -7.05 3.07 3.21
CA GLN A 130 -8.10 2.63 2.31
C GLN A 130 -7.50 1.63 1.31
N ALA A 131 -8.32 0.70 0.82
CA ALA A 131 -8.02 -0.06 -0.39
C ALA A 131 -8.78 0.56 -1.57
N LEU A 132 -8.26 0.31 -2.75
CA LEU A 132 -8.93 0.62 -4.01
C LEU A 132 -9.32 -0.72 -4.66
N TRP A 133 -10.61 -0.84 -5.00
CA TRP A 133 -11.15 -1.93 -5.77
C TRP A 133 -11.63 -1.41 -7.13
N TRP A 134 -11.15 -2.05 -8.20
CA TRP A 134 -11.59 -1.79 -9.56
C TRP A 134 -12.35 -3.01 -10.08
N GLU A 135 -13.68 -2.90 -10.09
CA GLU A 135 -14.61 -3.99 -10.42
C GLU A 135 -14.35 -4.54 -11.83
N GLU A 136 -14.28 -3.65 -12.83
CA GLU A 136 -14.17 -4.04 -14.24
C GLU A 136 -12.87 -4.78 -14.55
N GLN A 137 -11.81 -4.54 -13.77
CA GLN A 137 -10.51 -5.19 -13.93
C GLN A 137 -10.23 -6.27 -12.88
N GLU A 138 -11.19 -6.51 -11.97
CA GLU A 138 -11.06 -7.39 -10.82
C GLU A 138 -9.73 -7.13 -10.08
N MET A 139 -9.39 -5.85 -9.89
CA MET A 139 -8.09 -5.41 -9.39
C MET A 139 -8.21 -4.80 -7.99
N LEU A 140 -7.41 -5.33 -7.06
CA LEU A 140 -7.31 -4.82 -5.70
C LEU A 140 -5.95 -4.12 -5.51
N VAL A 141 -5.96 -2.88 -5.01
CA VAL A 141 -4.75 -2.16 -4.61
C VAL A 141 -4.77 -1.94 -3.11
N VAL A 142 -3.68 -2.35 -2.45
CA VAL A 142 -3.47 -2.19 -1.01
C VAL A 142 -2.14 -1.48 -0.79
N ALA A 143 -2.15 -0.38 -0.03
CA ALA A 143 -0.93 0.39 0.21
C ALA A 143 0.08 -0.41 1.06
N GLU A 144 -0.32 -0.83 2.25
CA GLU A 144 0.58 -1.41 3.25
C GLU A 144 -0.02 -2.56 4.04
N ALA A 145 -1.35 -2.66 4.18
CA ALA A 145 -1.96 -3.68 5.01
C ALA A 145 -1.57 -5.11 4.58
N ILE A 146 -1.44 -5.34 3.28
CA ILE A 146 -0.91 -6.56 2.67
C ILE A 146 0.31 -6.20 1.82
N GLY A 147 1.35 -7.03 1.90
CA GLY A 147 2.53 -6.89 1.07
C GLY A 147 3.16 -8.22 0.70
N THR A 148 4.04 -8.18 -0.30
CA THR A 148 4.78 -9.33 -0.84
C THR A 148 6.27 -9.23 -0.55
N THR A 149 6.63 -8.46 0.48
CA THR A 149 7.98 -8.42 1.06
C THR A 149 8.12 -9.45 2.18
N GLU A 150 9.37 -9.80 2.52
CA GLU A 150 9.65 -10.84 3.52
C GLU A 150 9.11 -10.56 4.92
N TYR A 151 8.92 -9.28 5.28
CA TYR A 151 8.44 -8.88 6.60
C TYR A 151 6.91 -9.05 6.73
N CYS A 152 6.17 -8.95 5.62
CA CYS A 152 4.73 -9.23 5.60
C CYS A 152 4.43 -10.74 5.65
N ARG A 153 5.25 -11.53 4.94
CA ARG A 153 5.05 -12.96 4.74
C ARG A 153 5.36 -13.81 5.96
N VAL A 154 4.34 -14.53 6.44
CA VAL A 154 4.47 -15.52 7.51
C VAL A 154 3.54 -16.71 7.18
N PRO A 155 4.07 -17.88 6.75
CA PRO A 155 5.49 -18.23 6.57
C PRO A 155 6.17 -17.49 5.40
N ARG A 156 7.51 -17.60 5.26
CA ARG A 156 8.32 -16.78 4.32
C ARG A 156 8.01 -17.05 2.85
N ASP A 157 7.62 -18.28 2.55
CA ASP A 157 7.25 -18.83 1.25
C ASP A 157 5.78 -18.58 0.86
N ALA A 158 4.98 -18.01 1.77
CA ALA A 158 3.65 -17.52 1.41
C ALA A 158 3.75 -16.54 0.22
N PRO A 159 2.76 -16.41 -0.66
CA PRO A 159 2.84 -15.45 -1.76
C PRO A 159 2.82 -13.99 -1.25
N PHE A 160 2.04 -13.72 -0.21
CA PHE A 160 1.87 -12.43 0.43
C PHE A 160 1.51 -12.61 1.91
N GLY A 161 1.46 -11.52 2.67
CA GLY A 161 1.01 -11.54 4.06
C GLY A 161 0.64 -10.17 4.60
N MET A 162 0.20 -10.15 5.86
CA MET A 162 -0.20 -8.91 6.53
C MET A 162 1.00 -8.21 7.20
N HIS A 163 1.00 -6.88 7.12
CA HIS A 163 1.99 -6.03 7.77
C HIS A 163 2.11 -6.33 9.28
N PRO A 164 3.34 -6.47 9.83
CA PRO A 164 3.58 -6.89 11.22
C PRO A 164 2.80 -6.10 12.28
N VAL A 165 2.73 -4.77 12.16
CA VAL A 165 2.05 -3.89 13.12
C VAL A 165 0.53 -4.16 13.18
N LEU A 166 -0.08 -4.52 12.05
CA LEU A 166 -1.52 -4.73 11.97
C LEU A 166 -1.96 -6.08 12.56
N ARG A 167 -1.03 -7.03 12.68
CA ARG A 167 -1.28 -8.31 13.37
C ARG A 167 -1.69 -8.09 14.82
N PHE A 168 -1.29 -6.98 15.44
CA PHE A 168 -1.68 -6.61 16.80
C PHE A 168 -3.00 -5.82 16.80
N GLY A 169 -4.10 -6.52 16.50
CA GLY A 169 -5.46 -6.04 16.77
C GLY A 169 -6.12 -5.23 15.65
N ALA A 170 -5.60 -5.24 14.42
CA ALA A 170 -6.34 -4.68 13.30
C ALA A 170 -7.38 -5.71 12.83
N ARG A 171 -8.58 -5.25 12.53
CA ARG A 171 -9.63 -6.05 11.88
C ARG A 171 -9.89 -5.44 10.52
N CYS A 172 -9.20 -5.93 9.51
CA CYS A 172 -9.37 -5.45 8.13
C CYS A 172 -10.62 -6.10 7.52
N ARG A 173 -11.81 -5.70 7.98
CA ARG A 173 -13.09 -6.34 7.60
C ARG A 173 -13.28 -6.39 6.08
N ALA A 174 -13.00 -5.29 5.40
CA ALA A 174 -13.09 -5.19 3.94
C ALA A 174 -12.27 -6.26 3.20
N LEU A 175 -11.12 -6.69 3.75
CA LEU A 175 -10.31 -7.77 3.16
C LEU A 175 -10.82 -9.16 3.57
N SER A 176 -11.24 -9.33 4.83
CA SER A 176 -11.76 -10.62 5.32
C SER A 176 -13.14 -10.98 4.76
N GLU A 177 -13.88 -9.99 4.28
CA GLU A 177 -15.23 -10.07 3.73
C GLU A 177 -15.25 -9.58 2.27
N LEU A 178 -14.10 -9.65 1.58
CA LEU A 178 -13.96 -9.18 0.20
C LEU A 178 -15.03 -9.84 -0.69
N PRO A 179 -15.93 -9.04 -1.30
CA PRO A 179 -17.13 -9.57 -1.97
C PRO A 179 -16.83 -10.22 -3.32
N HIS A 180 -15.75 -9.80 -3.99
CA HIS A 180 -15.38 -10.23 -5.33
C HIS A 180 -14.00 -10.89 -5.34
N GLU A 181 -13.72 -11.70 -6.36
CA GLU A 181 -12.46 -12.41 -6.52
C GLU A 181 -11.48 -11.55 -7.33
N PRO A 182 -10.33 -11.13 -6.76
CA PRO A 182 -9.34 -10.36 -7.49
C PRO A 182 -8.56 -11.23 -8.47
N ARG A 183 -8.31 -10.70 -9.67
CA ARG A 183 -7.35 -11.25 -10.65
C ARG A 183 -5.94 -10.70 -10.48
N LEU A 184 -5.82 -9.51 -9.91
CA LEU A 184 -4.57 -8.82 -9.67
C LEU A 184 -4.61 -8.10 -8.33
N LEU A 185 -3.63 -8.40 -7.48
CA LEU A 185 -3.33 -7.66 -6.26
C LEU A 185 -2.08 -6.79 -6.51
N LEU A 186 -2.26 -5.48 -6.43
CA LEU A 186 -1.18 -4.50 -6.39
C LEU A 186 -0.91 -4.11 -4.93
N VAL A 187 0.37 -4.05 -4.57
CA VAL A 187 0.82 -3.72 -3.22
C VAL A 187 1.82 -2.57 -3.23
N GLY A 188 1.78 -1.72 -2.21
CA GLY A 188 2.76 -0.63 -2.06
C GLY A 188 4.17 -1.10 -1.68
N HIS A 189 4.34 -2.38 -1.33
CA HIS A 189 5.64 -3.01 -1.07
C HIS A 189 5.73 -4.44 -1.61
N GLY A 190 6.66 -4.63 -2.55
CA GLY A 190 6.92 -5.90 -3.21
C GLY A 190 6.16 -6.07 -4.53
N GLU A 191 6.34 -7.23 -5.17
CA GLU A 191 5.79 -7.53 -6.50
C GLU A 191 4.26 -7.68 -6.50
N PRO A 192 3.58 -7.31 -7.61
CA PRO A 192 2.19 -7.67 -7.85
C PRO A 192 1.94 -9.17 -7.79
N VAL A 193 0.73 -9.58 -7.39
CA VAL A 193 0.32 -11.00 -7.35
C VAL A 193 -0.85 -11.20 -8.30
N ARG A 194 -0.74 -12.18 -9.20
CA ARG A 194 -1.77 -12.49 -10.19
C ARG A 194 -2.47 -13.79 -9.82
N ALA A 195 -3.77 -13.86 -10.10
CA ALA A 195 -4.55 -15.08 -9.87
C ALA A 195 -4.11 -16.27 -10.74
N VAL A 196 -3.40 -16.03 -11.85
CA VAL A 196 -2.77 -17.09 -12.66
C VAL A 196 -1.64 -17.79 -11.90
N ASP A 197 -0.95 -17.08 -11.02
CA ASP A 197 0.16 -17.63 -10.22
C ASP A 197 -0.35 -18.23 -8.91
N ILE A 198 -1.42 -17.65 -8.35
CA ILE A 198 -2.07 -18.08 -7.11
C ILE A 198 -3.56 -18.29 -7.36
N PRO A 199 -3.99 -19.52 -7.71
CA PRO A 199 -5.40 -19.85 -7.81
C PRO A 199 -6.12 -19.54 -6.49
N ALA A 200 -7.32 -18.96 -6.55
CA ALA A 200 -8.09 -18.47 -5.39
C ALA A 200 -7.37 -17.36 -4.59
N LEU A 201 -6.82 -16.36 -5.31
CA LEU A 201 -6.15 -15.20 -4.74
C LEU A 201 -6.98 -14.49 -3.65
N GLY A 202 -8.29 -14.33 -3.88
CA GLY A 202 -9.22 -13.73 -2.92
C GLY A 202 -9.37 -14.54 -1.65
N ASP A 203 -9.38 -15.87 -1.72
CA ASP A 203 -9.41 -16.72 -0.52
C ASP A 203 -8.12 -16.56 0.30
N GLY A 204 -6.98 -16.46 -0.39
CA GLY A 204 -5.70 -16.15 0.25
C GLY A 204 -5.73 -14.79 0.97
N ILE A 205 -6.27 -13.75 0.33
CA ILE A 205 -6.44 -12.41 0.93
C ILE A 205 -7.36 -12.46 2.15
N ARG A 206 -8.51 -13.13 2.01
CA ARG A 206 -9.48 -13.32 3.10
C ARG A 206 -8.84 -14.05 4.28
N SER A 207 -8.09 -15.13 4.03
CA SER A 207 -7.38 -15.89 5.06
C SER A 207 -6.33 -15.01 5.75
N VAL A 208 -5.46 -14.32 5.01
CA VAL A 208 -4.44 -13.41 5.58
C VAL A 208 -5.07 -12.36 6.50
N ALA A 209 -6.22 -11.79 6.12
CA ALA A 209 -6.92 -10.80 6.93
C ALA A 209 -7.58 -11.40 8.19
N ARG A 210 -8.23 -12.58 8.09
CA ARG A 210 -8.87 -13.27 9.23
C ARG A 210 -7.85 -13.79 10.23
N GLU A 211 -6.74 -14.30 9.72
CA GLU A 211 -5.71 -15.00 10.47
C GLU A 211 -4.51 -14.12 10.80
N ALA A 212 -4.61 -12.80 10.62
CA ALA A 212 -3.52 -11.85 10.85
C ALA A 212 -2.78 -12.10 12.18
N ARG A 213 -3.53 -12.42 13.25
CA ARG A 213 -2.99 -12.69 14.59
C ARG A 213 -2.35 -14.08 14.74
N SER A 214 -2.77 -15.07 13.95
CA SER A 214 -2.26 -16.46 14.04
C SER A 214 -0.78 -16.54 13.63
N GLY A 215 -0.32 -15.60 12.81
CA GLY A 215 1.09 -15.49 12.42
C GLY A 215 2.02 -14.88 13.48
N ILE A 216 1.50 -14.31 14.58
CA ILE A 216 2.32 -13.65 15.62
C ILE A 216 3.35 -14.62 16.24
N PRO A 217 2.99 -15.84 16.68
CA PRO A 217 3.97 -16.76 17.25
C PRO A 217 5.11 -17.07 16.27
N ARG A 218 4.79 -17.35 14.99
CA ARG A 218 5.79 -17.62 13.94
C ARG A 218 6.66 -16.40 13.62
N MET A 219 6.09 -15.20 13.67
CA MET A 219 6.84 -13.96 13.51
C MET A 219 7.82 -13.75 14.67
N LEU A 220 7.39 -13.96 15.92
CA LEU A 220 8.24 -13.80 17.09
C LEU A 220 9.40 -14.82 17.13
N MET A 221 9.17 -16.06 16.67
CA MET A 221 10.24 -17.05 16.50
C MET A 221 11.33 -16.64 15.49
N ARG A 222 11.06 -15.63 14.65
CA ARG A 222 12.03 -15.08 13.68
C ARG A 222 12.80 -13.89 14.23
N VAL A 223 12.44 -13.37 15.41
CA VAL A 223 13.20 -12.31 16.08
C VAL A 223 14.42 -12.96 16.74
N PRO A 224 15.66 -12.56 16.40
CA PRO A 224 16.85 -13.11 17.05
C PRO A 224 16.74 -13.01 18.58
N GLY A 225 17.09 -14.09 19.29
CA GLY A 225 16.90 -14.21 20.76
C GLY A 225 17.56 -13.11 21.60
N TRP A 226 18.50 -12.34 21.05
CA TRP A 226 19.14 -11.21 21.73
C TRP A 226 18.23 -9.98 21.87
N ILE A 227 17.20 -9.83 21.04
CA ILE A 227 16.21 -8.74 21.16
C ILE A 227 15.24 -9.01 22.32
N VAL A 228 14.96 -10.27 22.65
CA VAL A 228 14.14 -10.67 23.82
C VAL A 228 14.88 -10.42 25.15
N GLY A 229 16.22 -10.42 25.14
CA GLY A 229 17.05 -10.10 26.31
C GLY A 229 17.08 -8.61 26.71
N GLY A 230 16.70 -7.70 25.81
CA GLY A 230 16.74 -6.25 26.05
C GLY A 230 15.71 -5.72 27.05
N ILE A 231 14.67 -6.51 27.37
CA ILE A 231 13.61 -6.13 28.32
C ILE A 231 13.99 -6.49 29.77
N GLN A 232 14.92 -7.42 30.00
CA GLN A 232 15.40 -7.77 31.35
C GLN A 232 16.53 -6.87 31.86
N ALA A 233 17.30 -6.23 30.98
CA ALA A 233 18.43 -5.37 31.37
C ALA A 233 18.02 -4.02 31.98
N ARG A 234 16.76 -3.56 31.81
CA ARG A 234 16.27 -2.31 32.41
C ARG A 234 15.77 -2.44 33.86
N ARG A 235 15.83 -3.63 34.46
CA ARG A 235 15.50 -3.85 35.89
C ARG A 235 16.72 -4.07 36.79
N ALA A 236 17.94 -4.08 36.25
CA ALA A 236 19.15 -4.38 37.01
C ALA A 236 20.18 -3.23 37.06
N GLY A 237 19.74 -1.98 36.85
CA GLY A 237 20.57 -0.79 37.03
C GLY A 237 20.78 -0.46 38.51
N ARG A 238 21.63 -1.24 39.18
CA ARG A 238 22.30 -0.82 40.42
C ARG A 238 23.26 0.30 40.06
N HIS A 239 23.07 1.48 40.63
CA HIS A 239 24.16 2.44 40.81
C HIS A 239 24.73 2.21 42.21
N LEU A 240 25.99 1.79 42.27
CA LEU A 240 26.87 1.93 43.42
C LEU A 240 27.88 3.04 43.08
N SER A 241 27.97 4.01 44.01
CA SER A 241 29.11 4.89 44.35
C SER A 241 29.61 5.90 43.29
N CYS A 242 29.90 7.17 43.59
CA CYS A 242 30.25 7.85 44.85
C CYS A 242 29.19 8.80 45.41
#